data_AF-A0A2H9Q8D0-F1
#
_entry.id   AF-A0A2H9Q8D0-F1
#
_cell.length_a   1.000
_cell.length_b   1.000
_cell.length_c   1.000
_cell.angle_alpha   90.00
_cell.angle_beta   90.00
_cell.angle_gamma   90.00
#
_symmetry.space_group_name_H-M   'P 1'
#
loop_
_entity.id
_entity.type
_entity.pdbx_description
1 polymer ?
#
loop_
_entity_poly.entity_id
_entity_poly.type
_entity_poly.pdbx_seq_one_letter_code
_entity_poly.pdbx_strand_id
1 'polypeptide(L)'
;LIITDEMLCGRKEEETTRRDAKERVARAFYVVLTAAGIAVASMLPLLLSGIVEITGFALSTIIGVTIGVLVTRPAYGAFMEVMFGTTN
;
A
#
# COMPACT_ATOMS: atom_id res chain seq x y z
N LEU A 1 20.06 17.08 -25.62
CA LEU A 1 18.95 17.58 -24.77
C LEU A 1 17.65 16.89 -25.21
N ILE A 2 17.44 15.63 -24.82
CA ILE A 2 16.17 14.90 -25.08
C ILE A 2 15.24 15.04 -23.87
N ILE A 3 15.83 14.92 -22.67
CA ILE A 3 15.13 15.02 -21.38
C ILE A 3 14.54 16.42 -21.15
N THR A 4 15.14 17.48 -21.71
CA THR A 4 14.61 18.85 -21.58
C THR A 4 13.43 19.12 -22.51
N ASP A 5 13.42 18.55 -23.72
CA ASP A 5 12.35 18.76 -24.71
C ASP A 5 11.07 17.99 -24.33
N GLU A 6 11.23 16.82 -23.69
CA GLU A 6 10.14 16.03 -23.12
C GLU A 6 9.43 16.73 -21.96
N MET A 7 10.19 17.48 -21.14
CA MET A 7 9.65 18.25 -20.01
C MET A 7 8.92 19.54 -20.44
N LEU A 8 9.20 20.09 -21.62
CA LEU A 8 8.52 21.28 -22.15
C LEU A 8 7.18 20.96 -22.83
N CYS A 9 6.99 19.73 -23.36
CA CYS A 9 5.82 19.37 -24.17
C CYS A 9 4.70 18.65 -23.37
N GLY A 10 5.00 18.08 -22.21
CA GLY A 10 4.05 17.28 -21.41
C GLY A 10 3.09 18.04 -20.48
N ARG A 11 3.09 19.38 -20.50
CA ARG A 11 2.25 20.21 -19.61
C ARG A 11 0.81 20.33 -20.16
N LYS A 12 0.06 19.23 -20.19
CA LYS A 12 -1.37 19.21 -20.58
C LYS A 12 -2.30 18.45 -19.65
N GLU A 13 -1.84 17.90 -18.52
CA GLU A 13 -2.68 17.07 -17.64
C GLU A 13 -2.94 17.67 -16.25
N GLU A 14 -3.02 19.00 -16.14
CA GLU A 14 -3.35 19.65 -14.85
C GLU A 14 -4.87 19.70 -14.56
N GLU A 15 -5.75 19.26 -15.48
CA GLU A 15 -7.22 19.37 -15.34
C GLU A 15 -7.98 18.12 -14.84
N THR A 16 -7.35 16.95 -14.63
CA THR A 16 -8.04 15.70 -14.19
C THR A 16 -7.99 15.41 -12.68
N THR A 17 -7.51 16.37 -11.90
CA THR A 17 -6.96 16.23 -10.54
C THR A 17 -7.88 15.62 -9.46
N ARG A 18 -9.22 15.68 -9.59
CA ARG A 18 -10.14 15.17 -8.55
C ARG A 18 -10.59 13.71 -8.73
N ARG A 19 -10.70 13.21 -9.97
CA ARG A 19 -10.99 11.77 -10.20
C ARG A 19 -9.75 10.92 -9.92
N ASP A 20 -8.59 11.45 -10.24
CA ASP A 20 -7.28 10.83 -9.97
C ASP A 20 -7.03 10.55 -8.49
N ALA A 21 -7.42 11.43 -7.57
CA ALA A 21 -7.13 11.26 -6.15
C ALA A 21 -7.77 9.99 -5.57
N LYS A 22 -9.06 9.76 -5.83
CA LYS A 22 -9.75 8.55 -5.35
C LYS A 22 -9.19 7.27 -6.00
N GLU A 23 -8.86 7.34 -7.28
CA GLU A 23 -8.33 6.19 -8.01
C GLU A 23 -6.89 5.84 -7.59
N ARG A 24 -6.05 6.85 -7.34
CA ARG A 24 -4.69 6.69 -6.80
C ARG A 24 -4.73 6.06 -5.41
N VAL A 25 -5.65 6.49 -4.55
CA VAL A 25 -5.86 5.91 -3.23
C VAL A 25 -6.30 4.45 -3.33
N ALA A 26 -7.27 4.15 -4.19
CA ALA A 26 -7.71 2.77 -4.45
C ALA A 26 -6.56 1.88 -4.97
N ARG A 27 -5.70 2.43 -5.83
CA ARG A 27 -4.52 1.72 -6.36
C ARG A 27 -3.46 1.48 -5.30
N ALA A 28 -3.14 2.47 -4.47
CA ALA A 28 -2.22 2.32 -3.34
C ALA A 28 -2.71 1.25 -2.36
N PHE A 29 -4.01 1.25 -2.09
CA PHE A 29 -4.69 0.25 -1.29
C PHE A 29 -4.55 -1.17 -1.86
N TYR A 30 -4.69 -1.34 -3.17
CA TYR A 30 -4.49 -2.61 -3.84
C TYR A 30 -3.04 -3.13 -3.69
N VAL A 31 -2.05 -2.25 -3.80
CA VAL A 31 -0.64 -2.60 -3.60
C VAL A 31 -0.38 -3.11 -2.17
N VAL A 32 -0.92 -2.43 -1.15
CA VAL A 32 -0.74 -2.84 0.26
C VAL A 32 -1.34 -4.23 0.52
N LEU A 33 -2.54 -4.51 0.01
CA LEU A 33 -3.16 -5.83 0.16
C LEU A 33 -2.37 -6.92 -0.56
N THR A 34 -1.88 -6.62 -1.76
CA THR A 34 -1.06 -7.55 -2.53
C THR A 34 0.24 -7.87 -1.80
N ALA A 35 0.93 -6.85 -1.28
CA ALA A 35 2.16 -7.02 -0.50
C ALA A 35 1.93 -7.84 0.78
N ALA A 36 0.83 -7.59 1.49
CA ALA A 36 0.44 -8.37 2.66
C ALA A 36 0.16 -9.85 2.30
N GLY A 37 -0.54 -10.08 1.19
CA GLY A 37 -0.80 -11.41 0.66
C GLY A 37 0.49 -12.15 0.30
N ILE A 38 1.44 -11.48 -0.34
CA ILE A 38 2.77 -12.04 -0.66
C ILE A 38 3.51 -12.39 0.63
N ALA A 39 3.54 -11.48 1.62
CA ALA A 39 4.23 -11.72 2.88
C ALA A 39 3.67 -12.95 3.63
N VAL A 40 2.35 -13.11 3.69
CA VAL A 40 1.70 -14.30 4.26
C VAL A 40 2.01 -15.54 3.42
N ALA A 41 1.92 -15.45 2.09
CA ALA A 41 2.22 -16.54 1.17
C ALA A 41 3.68 -17.04 1.32
N SER A 42 4.63 -16.13 1.51
CA SER A 42 6.04 -16.46 1.74
C SER A 42 6.28 -17.22 3.04
N MET A 43 5.35 -17.19 3.99
CA MET A 43 5.45 -17.91 5.26
C MET A 43 4.93 -19.35 5.19
N LEU A 44 4.19 -19.73 4.13
CA LEU A 44 3.67 -21.09 3.96
C LEU A 44 4.75 -22.19 4.06
N PRO A 45 5.94 -22.08 3.43
CA PRO A 45 6.98 -23.09 3.55
C PRO A 45 7.47 -23.26 5.00
N LEU A 46 7.54 -22.17 5.76
CA LEU A 46 8.00 -22.15 7.15
C LEU A 46 6.98 -22.83 8.08
N LEU A 47 5.68 -22.68 7.81
CA LEU A 47 4.61 -23.36 8.55
C LEU A 47 4.61 -24.88 8.31
N LEU A 48 4.99 -25.33 7.11
CA LEU A 48 5.03 -26.74 6.74
C LEU A 48 6.35 -27.43 7.15
N SER A 49 7.35 -26.67 7.60
CA SER A 49 8.68 -27.19 7.94
C SER A 49 8.71 -28.14 9.14
N GLY A 50 7.67 -28.13 9.98
CA GLY A 50 7.58 -28.97 11.19
C GLY A 50 8.48 -28.52 12.35
N ILE A 51 9.25 -27.43 12.18
CA ILE A 51 10.14 -26.88 13.19
C ILE A 51 9.39 -25.81 14.00
N VAL A 52 9.07 -26.11 15.25
CA VAL A 52 8.26 -25.26 16.14
C VAL A 52 8.79 -23.84 16.27
N GLU A 53 10.11 -23.66 16.37
CA GLU A 53 10.75 -22.33 16.51
C GLU A 53 10.45 -21.43 15.29
N ILE A 54 10.57 -22.01 14.09
CA ILE A 54 10.38 -21.32 12.82
C ILE A 54 8.88 -21.12 12.54
N THR A 55 8.05 -22.08 12.94
CA THR A 55 6.59 -21.97 12.86
C THR A 55 6.08 -20.84 13.78
N GLY A 56 6.66 -20.67 14.97
CA GLY A 56 6.35 -19.56 15.87
C GLY A 56 6.69 -18.19 15.28
N PHE A 57 7.85 -18.08 14.61
CA PHE A 57 8.23 -16.89 13.86
C PHE A 57 7.23 -16.57 12.74
N ALA A 58 6.87 -17.56 11.93
CA ALA A 58 5.89 -17.41 10.84
C ALA A 58 4.51 -16.96 11.37
N LEU A 59 4.03 -17.55 12.46
CA LEU A 59 2.77 -17.17 13.12
C LEU A 59 2.78 -15.71 13.59
N SER A 60 3.84 -15.30 14.29
CA SER A 60 3.96 -13.92 14.77
C SER A 60 3.98 -12.91 13.61
N THR A 61 4.63 -13.26 12.50
CA THR A 61 4.72 -12.42 11.30
C THR A 61 3.37 -12.29 10.62
N ILE A 62 2.63 -13.40 10.46
CA ILE A 62 1.28 -13.37 9.88
C ILE A 62 0.37 -12.48 10.72
N ILE A 63 0.34 -12.66 12.04
CA ILE A 63 -0.46 -11.83 12.95
C ILE A 63 -0.03 -10.36 12.86
N GLY A 64 1.27 -10.10 12.87
CA GLY A 64 1.83 -8.75 12.77
C GLY A 64 1.45 -8.06 11.46
N VAL A 65 1.55 -8.75 10.33
CA VAL A 65 1.15 -8.22 9.01
C VAL A 65 -0.35 -7.99 8.95
N THR A 66 -1.17 -8.93 9.43
CA THR A 66 -2.64 -8.76 9.43
C THR A 66 -3.06 -7.55 10.26
N ILE A 67 -2.56 -7.43 11.50
CA ILE A 67 -2.86 -6.29 12.36
C ILE A 67 -2.30 -5.00 11.75
N GLY A 68 -1.07 -5.01 11.27
CA GLY A 68 -0.42 -3.85 10.67
C GLY A 68 -1.20 -3.31 9.47
N VAL A 69 -1.68 -4.17 8.58
CA VAL A 69 -2.49 -3.78 7.42
C VAL A 69 -3.86 -3.26 7.84
N LEU A 70 -4.50 -3.91 8.82
CA LEU A 70 -5.80 -3.49 9.34
C LEU A 70 -5.75 -2.14 10.05
N VAL A 71 -4.63 -1.78 10.69
CA VAL A 71 -4.46 -0.49 11.37
C VAL A 71 -4.01 0.60 10.39
N THR A 72 -3.09 0.29 9.48
CA THR A 72 -2.55 1.28 8.54
C THR A 72 -3.61 1.76 7.55
N ARG A 73 -4.55 0.88 7.15
CA ARG A 73 -5.69 1.21 6.27
C ARG A 73 -6.58 2.36 6.79
N PRO A 74 -7.23 2.25 7.97
CA PRO A 74 -8.06 3.31 8.54
C PRO A 74 -7.22 4.52 8.96
N ALA A 75 -5.99 4.32 9.47
CA ALA A 75 -5.11 5.42 9.81
C ALA A 75 -4.79 6.28 8.58
N TYR A 76 -4.43 5.68 7.45
CA TYR A 76 -4.13 6.40 6.22
C TYR A 76 -5.35 7.14 5.66
N GLY A 77 -6.54 6.50 5.71
CA GLY A 77 -7.81 7.16 5.35
C GLY A 77 -8.07 8.41 6.19
N ALA A 78 -7.92 8.30 7.52
CA ALA A 78 -8.07 9.41 8.44
C ALA A 78 -7.03 10.52 8.23
N PHE A 79 -5.76 10.17 7.99
CA PHE A 79 -4.71 11.15 7.66
C PHE A 79 -5.00 11.89 6.36
N MET A 80 -5.46 11.18 5.33
CA MET A 80 -5.85 11.81 4.07
C MET A 80 -7.05 12.73 4.24
N GLU A 81 -8.04 12.34 5.04
CA GLU A 81 -9.20 13.17 5.37
C GLU A 81 -8.78 14.43 6.13
N VAL A 82 -7.85 14.35 7.07
CA VAL A 82 -7.34 15.52 7.78
C VAL A 82 -6.57 16.46 6.83
N MET A 83 -5.69 15.93 5.99
CA MET A 83 -4.86 16.77 5.10
C MET A 83 -5.65 17.38 3.93
N PHE A 84 -6.58 16.63 3.33
CA PHE A 84 -7.35 17.09 2.16
C PHE A 84 -8.77 17.58 2.50
N GLY A 85 -9.29 17.26 3.68
CA GLY A 85 -10.62 17.65 4.15
C GLY A 85 -10.70 19.02 4.84
N THR A 86 -9.57 19.70 5.06
CA THR A 86 -9.56 21.10 5.53
C THR A 86 -9.63 22.07 4.35
N THR A 87 -10.68 21.94 3.54
CA THR A 87 -11.13 23.00 2.65
C THR A 87 -12.66 22.94 2.61
N ASN A 88 -13.24 23.42 3.70
CA ASN A 88 -14.53 24.10 3.72
C ASN A 88 -14.31 25.38 4.52
#